data_AF-A0A358XL63-F1
#
_entry.id   AF-A0A358XL63-F1
#
_cell.length_a   1.000
_cell.length_b   1.000
_cell.length_c   1.000
_cell.angle_alpha   90.00
_cell.angle_beta   90.00
_cell.angle_gamma   90.00
#
_symmetry.space_group_name_H-M   'P 1'
#
loop_
_entity.id
_entity.type
_entity.pdbx_description
1 polymer ?
#
loop_
_entity_poly.entity_id
_entity_poly.type
_entity_poly.pdbx_seq_one_letter_code
_entity_poly.pdbx_strand_id
1 'polypeptide(L)'
;MPSREIAALMHIPEDTPFVIGGSDGCLANLGVGAIRPGVASVTVGTSGAIRVASSQANQEKKQRLFTYLLRSNEYIIGGAVN
;
A
#
# COMPACT_ATOMS: atom_id res chain seq x y z
N MET A 1 11.61 17.18 10.64
CA MET A 1 11.84 16.73 12.03
C MET A 1 10.59 17.05 12.82
N PRO A 2 10.04 16.13 13.64
CA PRO A 2 8.92 16.47 14.52
C PRO A 2 9.31 17.69 15.38
N SER A 3 8.35 18.57 15.66
CA SER A 3 8.65 19.65 16.61
C SER A 3 9.00 19.03 17.96
N ARG A 4 9.91 19.68 18.70
CA ARG A 4 10.32 19.24 20.05
C ARG A 4 9.12 18.97 20.97
N GLU A 5 8.08 19.79 20.85
CA GLU A 5 6.82 19.63 21.57
C GLU A 5 6.09 18.33 21.22
N ILE A 6 6.03 17.96 19.94
CA ILE A 6 5.39 16.71 19.48
C ILE A 6 6.18 15.49 19.94
N ALA A 7 7.51 15.53 19.87
CA ALA A 7 8.35 14.43 20.36
C ALA A 7 8.16 14.20 21.87
N ALA A 8 8.10 15.28 22.67
CA ALA A 8 7.82 15.21 24.09
C ALA A 8 6.41 14.67 24.39
N LEU A 9 5.39 15.11 23.64
CA LEU A 9 4.01 14.65 23.77
C LEU A 9 3.86 13.14 23.45
N MET A 10 4.60 12.64 22.47
CA MET A 10 4.58 11.23 22.05
C MET A 10 5.54 10.34 22.85
N HIS A 11 6.34 10.90 23.76
CA HIS A 11 7.37 10.20 24.53
C HIS A 11 8.42 9.49 23.65
N ILE A 12 8.86 10.14 22.58
CA ILE A 12 9.89 9.62 21.66
C ILE A 12 11.10 10.58 21.57
N PRO A 13 12.31 10.08 21.23
CA PRO A 13 13.47 10.93 20.95
C PRO A 13 13.22 12.00 19.87
N GLU A 14 13.79 13.19 20.02
CA GLU A 14 13.66 14.29 19.04
C GLU A 14 14.24 13.92 17.65
N ASP A 15 15.19 12.99 17.62
CA ASP A 15 15.83 12.45 16.41
C ASP A 15 15.14 11.20 15.84
N THR A 16 13.97 10.82 16.36
CA THR A 16 13.20 9.68 15.84
C THR A 16 12.88 9.88 14.36
N PRO A 17 13.28 8.94 13.47
CA PRO A 17 13.03 9.08 12.04
C PRO A 17 11.53 8.96 11.75
N PHE A 18 11.04 9.82 10.87
CA PHE A 18 9.67 9.76 10.37
C PHE A 18 9.63 9.07 9.00
N VAL A 19 8.80 8.05 8.87
CA VAL A 19 8.58 7.34 7.61
C VAL A 19 7.25 7.80 7.03
N ILE A 20 7.28 8.29 5.78
CA ILE A 20 6.08 8.82 5.10
C ILE A 20 4.97 7.77 4.92
N GLY A 21 5.32 6.48 5.00
CA GLY A 21 4.39 5.38 4.84
C GLY A 21 4.04 5.12 3.37
N GLY A 22 2.83 4.61 3.15
CA GLY A 22 2.29 4.27 1.84
C GLY A 22 0.79 4.08 1.90
N SER A 23 0.13 3.81 0.77
CA SER A 23 -1.31 3.53 0.77
C SER A 23 -1.62 2.21 1.46
N ASP A 24 -2.79 2.15 2.10
CA ASP A 24 -3.29 0.95 2.76
C ASP A 24 -3.30 -0.29 1.84
N GLY A 25 -3.77 -0.15 0.60
CA GLY A 25 -3.80 -1.24 -0.38
C GLY A 25 -2.40 -1.69 -0.81
N CYS A 26 -1.46 -0.77 -0.97
CA CYS A 26 -0.07 -1.10 -1.28
C CYS A 26 0.60 -1.81 -0.10
N LEU A 27 0.43 -1.27 1.11
CA LEU A 27 1.01 -1.83 2.33
C LEU A 27 0.36 -3.16 2.73
N ALA A 28 -0.93 -3.38 2.42
CA ALA A 28 -1.58 -4.67 2.59
C ALA A 28 -0.92 -5.75 1.72
N ASN A 29 -0.64 -5.47 0.44
CA ASN A 29 0.09 -6.39 -0.44
C ASN A 29 1.52 -6.64 0.02
N LEU A 30 2.24 -5.57 0.40
CA LEU A 30 3.62 -5.65 0.86
C LEU A 30 3.71 -6.45 2.17
N GLY A 31 2.84 -6.17 3.13
CA GLY A 31 2.85 -6.77 4.47
C GLY A 31 2.61 -8.27 4.49
N VAL A 32 1.84 -8.80 3.52
CA VAL A 32 1.62 -10.25 3.36
C VAL A 32 2.62 -10.90 2.38
N GLY A 33 3.56 -10.14 1.82
CA GLY A 33 4.55 -10.63 0.86
C GLY A 33 3.99 -10.95 -0.54
N ALA A 34 2.78 -10.51 -0.86
CA ALA A 34 2.12 -10.69 -2.15
C ALA A 34 2.61 -9.66 -3.20
N ILE A 35 3.93 -9.59 -3.36
CA ILE A 35 4.62 -8.69 -4.29
C ILE A 35 5.34 -9.43 -5.42
N ARG A 36 5.27 -10.76 -5.44
CA ARG A 36 5.85 -11.60 -6.51
C ARG A 36 4.81 -11.85 -7.60
N PRO A 37 5.22 -11.97 -8.87
CA PRO A 37 4.35 -12.39 -9.96
C PRO A 37 3.60 -13.69 -9.61
N GLY A 38 2.31 -13.74 -9.93
CA GLY A 38 1.46 -14.91 -9.68
C GLY A 38 0.91 -15.04 -8.26
N VAL A 39 1.24 -14.11 -7.35
CA VAL A 39 0.69 -14.08 -5.98
C VAL A 39 -0.34 -12.97 -5.86
N ALA A 40 -1.53 -13.30 -5.36
CA ALA A 40 -2.58 -12.34 -5.05
C ALA A 40 -2.75 -12.20 -3.53
N SER A 41 -3.03 -10.98 -3.09
CA SER A 41 -3.58 -10.72 -1.75
C SER A 41 -5.09 -10.63 -1.86
N VAL A 42 -5.79 -11.35 -0.97
CA VAL A 42 -7.25 -11.29 -0.85
C VAL A 42 -7.60 -10.92 0.58
N THR A 43 -8.36 -9.84 0.74
CA THR A 43 -8.94 -9.44 2.03
C THR A 43 -10.42 -9.78 2.01
N VAL A 44 -10.91 -10.44 3.05
CA VAL A 44 -12.33 -10.77 3.25
C VAL A 44 -12.75 -10.24 4.61
N GLY A 45 -13.58 -9.20 4.62
CA GLY A 45 -14.24 -8.65 5.79
C GLY A 45 -15.69 -8.30 5.45
N THR A 46 -16.23 -7.24 6.06
CA THR A 46 -17.55 -6.69 5.66
C THR A 46 -17.58 -6.30 4.18
N SER A 47 -16.43 -5.85 3.66
CA SER A 47 -16.13 -5.75 2.24
C SER A 47 -14.86 -6.54 1.92
N GLY A 48 -14.61 -6.77 0.64
CA GLY A 48 -13.46 -7.51 0.13
C GLY A 48 -12.58 -6.69 -0.81
N ALA A 49 -11.39 -7.21 -1.06
CA ALA A 49 -10.52 -6.71 -2.12
C ALA A 49 -9.57 -7.80 -2.61
N ILE A 50 -9.31 -7.81 -3.91
CA ILE A 50 -8.28 -8.63 -4.55
C ILE A 50 -7.23 -7.73 -5.17
N ARG A 51 -5.95 -8.07 -4.98
CA ARG A 51 -4.82 -7.24 -5.41
C ARG A 51 -3.64 -8.10 -5.86
N VAL A 52 -2.94 -7.65 -6.89
CA VAL A 52 -1.71 -8.27 -7.42
C VAL A 52 -0.64 -7.22 -7.68
N ALA A 53 0.62 -7.60 -7.52
CA ALA A 53 1.74 -6.77 -7.96
C ALA A 53 2.03 -6.97 -9.45
N SER A 54 2.40 -5.89 -10.13
CA SER A 54 2.74 -5.85 -11.55
C SER A 54 3.93 -4.93 -11.78
N SER A 55 4.79 -5.26 -12.74
CA SER A 55 5.89 -4.39 -13.16
C SER A 55 5.45 -3.27 -14.11
N GLN A 56 4.18 -3.27 -14.51
CA GLN A 56 3.57 -2.28 -15.41
C GLN A 56 2.22 -1.83 -14.88
N ALA A 57 1.89 -0.56 -15.11
CA ALA A 57 0.57 -0.04 -14.82
C ALA A 57 -0.49 -0.76 -15.68
N ASN A 58 -1.70 -0.93 -15.14
CA ASN A 58 -2.80 -1.50 -15.89
C ASN A 58 -3.18 -0.60 -17.07
N GLN A 59 -3.22 -1.13 -18.28
CA GLN A 59 -3.62 -0.40 -19.49
C GLN A 59 -5.11 -0.58 -19.84
N GLU A 60 -5.88 -1.25 -18.98
CA GLU A 60 -7.27 -1.57 -19.22
C GLU A 60 -8.15 -0.31 -19.24
N LYS A 61 -8.77 -0.04 -20.39
CA LYS A 61 -9.49 1.22 -20.65
C LYS A 61 -10.87 1.31 -19.99
N LYS A 62 -11.44 0.20 -19.52
CA LYS A 62 -12.76 0.22 -18.87
C LYS A 62 -12.68 0.61 -17.40
N GLN A 63 -11.49 0.90 -16.87
CA GLN A 63 -11.26 1.41 -15.51
C GLN A 63 -11.89 0.52 -14.42
N ARG A 64 -11.93 -0.80 -14.67
CA ARG A 64 -12.55 -1.76 -13.73
C ARG A 64 -11.71 -2.01 -12.48
N LEU A 65 -10.40 -1.73 -12.57
CA LEU A 65 -9.42 -1.97 -11.52
C LEU A 65 -8.69 -0.67 -11.22
N PHE A 66 -8.37 -0.45 -9.95
CA PHE A 66 -7.42 0.60 -9.57
C PHE A 66 -5.99 0.15 -9.89
N THR A 67 -5.08 1.12 -10.04
CA THR A 67 -3.65 0.89 -10.22
C THR A 67 -2.89 1.93 -9.43
N TYR A 68 -2.21 1.48 -8.37
CA TYR A 68 -1.44 2.34 -7.49
C TYR A 68 0.04 2.02 -7.60
N LEU A 69 0.87 3.07 -7.63
CA LEU A 69 2.31 2.91 -7.58
C LEU A 69 2.73 2.45 -6.18
N LEU A 70 3.49 1.35 -6.09
CA LEU A 70 4.12 0.89 -4.85
C LEU A 70 5.53 1.49 -4.72
N ARG A 71 6.34 1.30 -5.76
CA ARG A 71 7.69 1.86 -5.92
C ARG A 71 8.05 1.91 -7.40
N SER A 72 9.23 2.42 -7.74
CA SER A 72 9.69 2.50 -9.14
C SER A 72 9.48 1.17 -9.87
N ASN A 73 8.71 1.22 -10.96
CA ASN A 73 8.34 0.08 -11.81
C ASN A 73 7.60 -1.07 -11.10
N GLU A 74 6.93 -0.80 -9.98
CA GLU A 74 6.05 -1.76 -9.31
C GLU A 74 4.71 -1.11 -8.94
N TYR A 75 3.64 -1.76 -9.35
CA TYR A 75 2.27 -1.30 -9.20
C TYR A 75 1.43 -2.36 -8.49
N ILE A 76 0.53 -1.93 -7.63
CA ILE A 76 -0.55 -2.77 -7.10
C ILE A 76 -1.81 -2.50 -7.92
N ILE A 77 -2.28 -3.55 -8.60
CA ILE A 77 -3.52 -3.54 -9.38
C ILE A 77 -4.55 -4.33 -8.59
N GLY A 78 -5.77 -3.80 -8.45
CA GLY A 78 -6.80 -4.50 -7.69
C GLY A 78 -8.22 -4.02 -7.92
N GLY A 79 -9.15 -4.76 -7.35
CA GLY A 79 -10.58 -4.47 -7.36
C GLY A 79 -11.16 -4.61 -5.96
N ALA A 80 -12.00 -3.66 -5.58
CA ALA A 80 -12.83 -3.77 -4.38
C ALA A 80 -14.08 -4.60 -4.65
N VAL A 81 -14.54 -5.33 -3.65
CA VAL A 81 -15.74 -6.18 -3.68
C VAL A 81 -16.59 -5.80 -2.48
N ASN A 82 -17.90 -5.69 -2.66
CA ASN A 82 -18.85 -5.39 -1.59
C ASN A 82 -19.67 -6.63 -1.22
#